data_AF-A0A9P5PBI0-F1
#
_entry.id   AF-A0A9P5PBI0-F1
#
_cell.length_a   1.000
_cell.length_b   1.000
_cell.length_c   1.000
_cell.angle_alpha   90.00
_cell.angle_beta   90.00
_cell.angle_gamma   90.00
#
_symmetry.space_group_name_H-M   'P 1'
#
loop_
_entity.id
_entity.type
_entity.pdbx_description
1 polymer ?
#
loop_
_entity_poly.entity_id
_entity_poly.type
_entity_poly.pdbx_seq_one_letter_code
_entity_poly.pdbx_strand_id
1 'polypeptide(L)'
;MAPTSPLMPKAVAAWAKALSVLASRNSVPPRDNVIDGGFVVPPPRCIVSPAQEHIVATLFKSWLRIRDAVLSRLRSPQAQPVKLSNKCWRSLLDVSGGLHTGVKSTTRSGTRHGEMRDVLEHSFGMDKASSFMDAPIYWAGEFITSVGLPDAEIAKAIVWELCELNFRHELEALDGILDGSGMTWTDRHALLNQCWVGLGNKVDVVTEANKGLGATFVMDRLPFLQILHKVMRTWQGVKPVELLDQFPEESSAHNHRGHVERIEFNLAMFYCESFLNVYGRAASIPHHL
;
A
#
# COMPACT_ATOMS: atom_id res chain seq x y z
N MET A 1 2.99 17.21 11.45
CA MET A 1 2.19 16.34 10.56
C MET A 1 1.62 17.20 9.46
N ALA A 2 1.72 16.79 8.19
CA ALA A 2 0.98 17.45 7.12
C ALA A 2 -0.53 17.22 7.35
N PRO A 3 -1.40 18.17 6.99
CA PRO A 3 -2.84 17.95 7.09
C PRO A 3 -3.24 16.75 6.22
N THR A 4 -3.90 15.77 6.85
CA THR A 4 -4.42 14.60 6.16
C THR A 4 -5.56 15.05 5.24
N SER A 5 -5.45 14.75 3.94
CA SER A 5 -6.50 15.02 2.96
C SER A 5 -7.83 14.37 3.40
N PRO A 6 -8.99 15.03 3.23
CA PRO A 6 -10.29 14.44 3.56
C PRO A 6 -10.63 13.20 2.72
N LEU A 7 -9.92 12.98 1.61
CA LEU A 7 -10.03 11.80 0.74
C LEU A 7 -9.20 10.61 1.24
N MET A 8 -8.34 10.83 2.24
CA MET A 8 -7.58 9.73 2.84
C MET A 8 -8.50 8.92 3.75
N PRO A 9 -8.56 7.59 3.59
CA PRO A 9 -9.29 6.73 4.52
C PRO A 9 -8.68 6.84 5.93
N LYS A 10 -9.42 6.41 6.95
CA LYS A 10 -8.98 6.52 8.33
C LYS A 10 -8.02 5.37 8.68
N ALA A 11 -6.79 5.69 9.06
CA ALA A 11 -5.84 4.67 9.51
C ALA A 11 -6.33 3.94 10.77
N VAL A 12 -6.02 2.65 10.88
CA VAL A 12 -6.30 1.87 12.10
C VAL A 12 -5.50 2.45 13.26
N ALA A 13 -6.18 2.71 14.38
CA ALA A 13 -5.65 3.56 15.46
C ALA A 13 -4.32 3.03 16.05
N ALA A 14 -4.20 1.72 16.28
CA ALA A 14 -2.98 1.11 16.81
C ALA A 14 -1.78 1.33 15.88
N TRP A 15 -2.00 1.20 14.57
CA TRP A 15 -0.97 1.36 13.54
C TRP A 15 -0.58 2.82 13.32
N ALA A 16 -1.57 3.73 13.31
CA ALA A 16 -1.30 5.17 13.26
C ALA A 16 -0.50 5.64 14.48
N LYS A 17 -0.84 5.14 15.68
CA LYS A 17 -0.10 5.41 16.91
C LYS A 17 1.34 4.89 16.81
N ALA A 18 1.53 3.70 16.26
CA ALA A 18 2.86 3.12 16.09
C ALA A 18 3.76 3.98 15.19
N LEU A 19 3.26 4.40 14.02
CA LEU A 19 3.98 5.33 13.14
C LEU A 19 4.29 6.67 13.83
N SER A 20 3.35 7.21 14.62
CA SER A 20 3.56 8.46 15.35
C SER A 20 4.67 8.35 16.39
N VAL A 21 4.75 7.22 17.11
CA VAL A 21 5.82 6.97 18.09
C VAL A 21 7.18 6.94 17.38
N LEU A 22 7.30 6.21 16.26
CA LEU A 22 8.56 6.14 15.51
C LEU A 22 8.96 7.50 14.91
N ALA A 23 8.00 8.25 14.38
CA ALA A 23 8.25 9.60 13.87
C ALA A 23 8.82 10.54 14.94
N SER A 24 8.37 10.40 16.20
CA SER A 24 8.88 11.22 17.32
C SER A 24 10.30 10.87 17.75
N ARG A 25 10.78 9.64 17.46
CA ARG A 25 12.13 9.19 17.84
C ARG A 25 13.24 9.78 16.98
N ASN A 26 12.93 10.43 15.85
CA ASN A 26 13.88 10.97 14.86
C ASN A 26 14.99 9.97 14.46
N SER A 27 14.73 8.67 14.58
CA SER A 27 15.70 7.61 14.29
C SER A 27 15.65 7.31 12.80
N VAL A 28 16.51 7.95 12.02
CA VAL A 28 16.72 7.59 10.62
C VAL A 28 17.92 6.66 10.55
N PRO A 29 17.75 5.39 10.11
CA PRO A 29 18.88 4.50 9.97
C PRO A 29 19.89 5.06 8.95
N PRO A 30 21.20 4.78 9.12
CA PRO A 30 22.22 5.18 8.15
C PRO A 30 21.87 4.68 6.74
N ARG A 31 22.02 5.55 5.74
CA ARG A 31 21.58 5.26 4.35
C ARG A 31 22.25 4.03 3.73
N ASP A 32 23.47 3.71 4.17
CA ASP A 32 24.27 2.63 3.60
C ASP A 32 23.71 1.22 3.92
N ASN A 33 22.78 1.12 4.87
CA ASN A 33 22.17 -0.14 5.31
C ASN A 33 20.72 -0.34 4.81
N VAL A 34 20.22 0.56 3.96
CA VAL A 34 18.81 0.57 3.54
C VAL A 34 18.64 0.03 2.12
N ILE A 35 17.63 -0.84 1.93
CA ILE A 35 17.23 -1.34 0.63
C ILE A 35 16.26 -0.35 -0.04
N ASP A 36 16.49 0.03 -1.30
CA ASP A 36 15.48 0.75 -2.08
C ASP A 36 14.39 -0.23 -2.55
N GLY A 37 13.32 -0.33 -1.76
CA GLY A 37 12.18 -1.20 -2.05
C GLY A 37 11.20 -0.65 -3.09
N GLY A 38 11.27 0.65 -3.42
CA GLY A 38 10.26 1.33 -4.23
C GLY A 38 8.82 1.14 -3.72
N PHE A 39 7.86 1.35 -4.62
CA PHE A 39 6.44 1.03 -4.45
C PHE A 39 5.93 0.32 -5.71
N VAL A 40 5.08 -0.69 -5.55
CA VAL A 40 4.50 -1.49 -6.65
C VAL A 40 3.18 -0.92 -7.20
N VAL A 41 2.54 -0.05 -6.44
CA VAL A 41 1.40 0.79 -6.83
C VAL A 41 1.68 2.22 -6.33
N PRO A 42 1.02 3.27 -6.85
CA PRO A 42 1.32 4.62 -6.39
C PRO A 42 0.96 4.77 -4.90
N PRO A 43 1.84 5.39 -4.09
CA PRO A 43 1.46 5.81 -2.75
C PRO A 43 0.21 6.71 -2.80
N PRO A 44 -0.77 6.55 -1.89
CA PRO A 44 -1.98 7.39 -1.81
C PRO A 44 -1.71 8.89 -1.92
N ARG A 45 -0.66 9.36 -1.25
CA ARG A 45 -0.21 10.76 -1.26
C ARG A 45 0.15 11.28 -2.66
N CYS A 46 0.52 10.42 -3.61
CA CYS A 46 0.77 10.82 -4.99
C CYS A 46 -0.47 11.43 -5.63
N ILE A 47 -1.67 10.99 -5.21
CA ILE A 47 -2.96 11.41 -5.77
C ILE A 47 -3.57 12.54 -4.93
N VAL A 48 -3.60 12.40 -3.59
CA VAL A 48 -4.42 13.27 -2.72
C VAL A 48 -3.68 14.47 -2.11
N SER A 49 -2.36 14.58 -2.28
CA SER A 49 -1.57 15.69 -1.72
C SER A 49 -1.59 17.02 -2.49
N PRO A 50 -1.83 17.08 -3.82
CA PRO A 50 -1.90 18.36 -4.51
C PRO A 50 -2.97 19.27 -3.92
N ALA A 51 -2.65 20.56 -3.78
CA ALA A 51 -3.58 21.55 -3.23
C ALA A 51 -4.73 21.90 -4.17
N GLN A 52 -4.57 21.67 -5.48
CA GLN A 52 -5.54 22.06 -6.50
C GLN A 52 -6.42 20.85 -6.85
N GLU A 53 -7.73 20.98 -6.66
CA GLU A 53 -8.69 19.89 -6.87
C GLU A 53 -8.65 19.33 -8.29
N HIS A 54 -8.50 20.16 -9.32
CA HIS A 54 -8.41 19.69 -10.71
C HIS A 54 -7.16 18.83 -10.97
N ILE A 55 -6.07 19.05 -10.23
CA ILE A 55 -4.88 18.19 -10.28
C ILE A 55 -5.22 16.84 -9.63
N VAL A 56 -5.82 16.86 -8.43
CA VAL A 56 -6.25 15.63 -7.73
C VAL A 56 -7.19 14.80 -8.62
N ALA A 57 -8.19 15.43 -9.22
CA ALA A 57 -9.12 14.81 -10.17
C ALA A 57 -8.39 14.18 -11.38
N THR A 58 -7.39 14.89 -11.92
CA THR A 58 -6.58 14.35 -13.02
C THR A 58 -5.80 13.12 -12.59
N LEU A 59 -5.26 13.08 -11.38
CA LEU A 59 -4.47 11.95 -10.88
C LEU A 59 -5.32 10.72 -10.55
N PHE A 60 -6.55 10.90 -10.07
CA PHE A 60 -7.50 9.80 -9.98
C PHE A 60 -7.75 9.18 -11.36
N LYS A 61 -8.02 10.02 -12.37
CA LYS A 61 -8.22 9.56 -13.74
C LYS A 61 -6.99 8.85 -14.29
N SER A 62 -5.80 9.43 -14.10
CA SER A 62 -4.52 8.82 -14.47
C SER A 62 -4.35 7.43 -13.87
N TRP A 63 -4.60 7.28 -12.56
CA TRP A 63 -4.49 6.00 -11.89
C TRP A 63 -5.48 5.00 -12.48
N LEU A 64 -6.76 5.34 -12.58
CA LEU A 64 -7.78 4.43 -13.07
C LEU A 64 -7.52 3.96 -14.51
N ARG A 65 -6.93 4.81 -15.37
CA ARG A 65 -6.53 4.41 -16.75
C ARG A 65 -5.45 3.33 -16.78
N ILE A 66 -4.49 3.40 -15.87
CA ILE A 66 -3.36 2.44 -15.83
C ILE A 66 -3.58 1.30 -14.83
N ARG A 67 -4.61 1.41 -13.99
CA ARG A 67 -4.89 0.50 -12.87
C ARG A 67 -4.93 -0.94 -13.32
N ASP A 68 -5.73 -1.26 -14.34
CA ASP A 68 -5.90 -2.65 -14.75
C ASP A 68 -4.62 -3.27 -15.32
N ALA A 69 -3.82 -2.48 -16.06
CA ALA A 69 -2.51 -2.92 -16.54
C ALA A 69 -1.52 -3.18 -15.37
N VAL A 70 -1.51 -2.27 -14.38
CA VAL A 70 -0.69 -2.42 -13.16
C VAL A 70 -1.12 -3.65 -12.35
N LEU A 71 -2.42 -3.79 -12.05
CA LEU A 71 -2.94 -4.89 -11.25
C LEU A 71 -2.84 -6.24 -11.98
N SER A 72 -3.07 -6.28 -13.30
CA SER A 72 -2.87 -7.50 -14.10
C SER A 72 -1.43 -7.99 -14.01
N ARG A 73 -0.47 -7.06 -14.07
CA ARG A 73 0.95 -7.38 -13.91
C ARG A 73 1.25 -7.94 -12.52
N LEU A 74 0.71 -7.35 -11.46
CA LEU A 74 0.89 -7.85 -10.08
C LEU A 74 0.29 -9.25 -9.88
N ARG A 75 -0.73 -9.60 -10.66
CA ARG A 75 -1.36 -10.92 -10.62
C ARG A 75 -0.61 -11.99 -11.40
N SER A 76 0.28 -11.60 -12.30
CA SER A 76 1.02 -12.51 -13.17
C SER A 76 2.27 -13.05 -12.45
N PRO A 77 2.36 -14.37 -12.19
CA PRO A 77 3.55 -14.97 -11.56
C PRO A 77 4.83 -14.79 -12.39
N GLN A 78 4.69 -14.62 -13.71
CA GLN A 78 5.80 -14.49 -14.65
C GLN A 78 6.28 -13.04 -14.81
N ALA A 79 5.48 -12.05 -14.40
CA ALA A 79 5.81 -10.65 -14.57
C ALA A 79 6.41 -10.07 -13.28
N GLN A 80 7.66 -9.60 -13.37
CA GLN A 80 8.27 -8.88 -12.26
C GLN A 80 7.51 -7.56 -12.00
N PRO A 81 7.10 -7.27 -10.74
CA PRO A 81 6.46 -6.00 -10.40
C PRO A 81 7.36 -4.80 -10.73
N VAL A 82 6.75 -3.73 -11.23
CA VAL A 82 7.46 -2.48 -11.49
C VAL A 82 7.55 -1.70 -10.18
N LYS A 83 8.74 -1.64 -9.59
CA LYS A 83 9.01 -0.90 -8.35
C LYS A 83 9.49 0.51 -8.69
N LEU A 84 8.71 1.52 -8.32
CA LEU A 84 9.03 2.93 -8.59
C LEU A 84 9.14 3.74 -7.31
N SER A 85 10.04 4.73 -7.31
CA SER A 85 10.04 5.75 -6.26
C SER A 85 8.76 6.58 -6.28
N ASN A 86 8.45 7.25 -5.17
CA ASN A 86 7.33 8.21 -5.09
C ASN A 86 7.37 9.25 -6.23
N LYS A 87 8.55 9.79 -6.55
CA LYS A 87 8.71 10.77 -7.63
C LYS A 87 8.45 10.17 -9.01
N CYS A 88 8.84 8.91 -9.23
CA CYS A 88 8.59 8.21 -10.48
C CYS A 88 7.10 7.87 -10.65
N TRP A 89 6.44 7.37 -9.60
CA TRP A 89 4.99 7.18 -9.60
C TRP A 89 4.23 8.47 -9.91
N ARG A 90 4.62 9.58 -9.28
CA ARG A 90 3.99 10.88 -9.53
C ARG A 90 4.13 11.30 -10.99
N SER A 91 5.32 11.14 -11.57
CA SER A 91 5.58 11.42 -12.99
C SER A 91 4.86 10.46 -13.94
N LEU A 92 4.71 9.18 -13.59
CA LEU A 92 3.93 8.21 -14.36
C LEU A 92 2.45 8.60 -14.42
N LEU A 93 1.90 9.05 -13.29
CA LEU A 93 0.53 9.57 -13.21
C LEU A 93 0.35 10.86 -14.03
N ASP A 94 1.33 11.77 -14.02
CA ASP A 94 1.23 12.98 -14.87
C ASP A 94 1.20 12.65 -16.36
N VAL A 95 2.07 11.72 -16.79
CA VAL A 95 2.17 11.30 -18.19
C VAL A 95 0.90 10.57 -18.64
N SER A 96 0.37 9.65 -17.83
CA SER A 96 -0.90 8.94 -18.12
C SER A 96 -2.14 9.83 -18.05
N GLY A 97 -2.04 10.97 -17.35
CA GLY A 97 -3.08 11.99 -17.27
C GLY A 97 -3.09 13.00 -18.40
N GLY A 98 -2.05 13.02 -19.23
CA GLY A 98 -1.88 14.02 -20.29
C GLY A 98 -1.36 15.38 -19.80
N LEU A 99 -0.93 15.51 -18.54
CA LEU A 99 -0.50 16.79 -17.95
C LEU A 99 0.81 17.32 -18.56
N HIS A 100 1.62 16.47 -19.17
CA HIS A 100 2.97 16.80 -19.68
C HIS A 100 3.26 16.27 -21.09
N THR A 101 2.25 16.30 -21.97
CA THR A 101 2.32 15.79 -23.35
C THR A 101 3.24 16.59 -24.31
N GLY A 102 3.64 17.82 -23.95
CA GLY A 102 4.35 18.72 -24.85
C GLY A 102 5.85 18.96 -24.59
N VAL A 103 6.44 18.38 -23.55
CA VAL A 103 7.75 18.84 -23.07
C VAL A 103 8.88 17.88 -23.49
N LYS A 104 9.49 18.14 -24.65
CA LYS A 104 10.89 17.75 -24.90
C LYS A 104 11.77 18.76 -24.19
N SER A 105 12.08 18.48 -22.93
CA SER A 105 12.96 19.34 -22.13
C SER A 105 14.21 18.58 -21.73
N THR A 106 15.36 19.24 -21.85
CA THR A 106 16.65 18.83 -21.28
C THR A 106 16.67 18.88 -19.74
N THR A 107 15.56 19.28 -19.11
CA THR A 107 15.45 19.29 -17.64
C THR A 107 15.31 17.88 -17.09
N ARG A 108 15.80 17.70 -15.85
CA ARG A 108 15.66 16.44 -15.09
C ARG A 108 14.21 15.93 -15.00
N SER A 109 13.23 16.83 -14.97
CA SER A 109 11.81 16.45 -14.96
C SER A 109 11.33 15.96 -16.32
N GLY A 110 11.79 16.59 -17.42
CA GLY A 110 11.51 16.16 -18.78
C GLY A 110 12.06 14.77 -19.06
N THR A 111 13.30 14.50 -18.64
CA THR A 111 13.92 13.15 -18.73
C THR A 111 13.08 12.12 -17.99
N ARG A 112 12.68 12.38 -16.74
CA ARG A 112 11.84 11.44 -15.97
C ARG A 112 10.49 11.18 -16.63
N HIS A 113 9.85 12.20 -17.21
CA HIS A 113 8.61 11.99 -17.97
C HIS A 113 8.85 11.15 -19.23
N GLY A 114 10.00 11.29 -19.89
CA GLY A 114 10.45 10.39 -20.95
C GLY A 114 10.52 8.94 -20.47
N GLU A 115 11.31 8.70 -19.43
CA GLU A 115 11.47 7.36 -18.82
C GLU A 115 10.13 6.75 -18.40
N MET A 116 9.21 7.54 -17.84
CA MET A 116 7.89 7.04 -17.42
C MET A 116 6.97 6.74 -18.62
N ARG A 117 7.12 7.42 -19.77
CA ARG A 117 6.45 7.00 -21.01
C ARG A 117 6.96 5.64 -21.46
N ASP A 118 8.26 5.44 -21.41
CA ASP A 118 8.86 4.17 -21.80
C ASP A 118 8.42 3.04 -20.86
N VAL A 119 8.24 3.31 -19.57
CA VAL A 119 7.65 2.36 -18.61
C VAL A 119 6.20 2.01 -18.97
N LEU A 120 5.37 3.00 -19.32
CA LEU A 120 3.98 2.75 -19.77
C LEU A 120 3.94 1.83 -20.98
N GLU A 121 4.78 2.10 -21.97
CA GLU A 121 4.84 1.35 -23.22
C GLU A 121 5.36 -0.07 -23.00
N HIS A 122 6.55 -0.21 -22.39
CA HIS A 122 7.24 -1.50 -22.33
C HIS A 122 6.82 -2.38 -21.15
N SER A 123 6.41 -1.80 -20.02
CA SER A 123 6.07 -2.58 -18.82
C SER A 123 4.58 -2.87 -18.70
N PHE A 124 3.74 -2.00 -19.26
CA PHE A 124 2.28 -2.09 -19.17
C PHE A 124 1.60 -2.28 -20.53
N GLY A 125 2.33 -2.26 -21.65
CA GLY A 125 1.76 -2.44 -22.99
C GLY A 125 0.85 -1.29 -23.42
N MET A 126 0.99 -0.13 -22.77
CA MET A 126 0.16 1.04 -23.03
C MET A 126 0.84 1.87 -24.13
N ASP A 127 0.46 1.62 -25.37
CA ASP A 127 1.03 2.27 -26.54
C ASP A 127 0.71 3.78 -26.57
N LYS A 128 1.54 4.57 -27.26
CA LYS A 128 1.39 6.03 -27.45
C LYS A 128 0.15 6.42 -28.25
N ALA A 129 -0.60 5.45 -28.79
CA ALA A 129 -1.85 5.70 -29.48
C ALA A 129 -2.80 6.43 -28.52
N SER A 130 -3.13 7.66 -28.87
CA SER A 130 -4.03 8.61 -28.18
C SER A 130 -5.37 8.00 -27.71
N SER A 131 -5.73 6.82 -28.20
CA SER A 131 -6.91 6.03 -27.87
C SER A 131 -7.09 5.75 -26.37
N PHE A 132 -6.03 5.50 -25.59
CA PHE A 132 -6.21 5.16 -24.16
C PHE A 132 -6.46 6.40 -23.27
N MET A 133 -6.00 7.58 -23.69
CA MET A 133 -6.24 8.81 -22.92
C MET A 133 -7.71 9.23 -22.99
N ASP A 134 -8.39 8.95 -24.10
CA ASP A 134 -9.81 9.26 -24.28
C ASP A 134 -10.73 8.10 -23.89
N ALA A 135 -10.15 6.96 -23.46
CA ALA A 135 -10.93 5.80 -23.07
C ALA A 135 -11.81 6.10 -21.84
N PRO A 136 -13.06 5.61 -21.83
CA PRO A 136 -13.93 5.73 -20.66
C PRO A 136 -13.32 5.00 -19.47
N ILE A 137 -13.45 5.62 -18.30
CA ILE A 137 -12.86 5.14 -17.05
C ILE A 137 -13.96 4.50 -16.20
N TYR A 138 -13.65 3.36 -15.61
CA TYR A 138 -14.58 2.62 -14.77
C TYR A 138 -14.00 2.36 -13.38
N TRP A 139 -14.88 2.29 -12.38
CA TRP A 139 -14.57 1.83 -11.04
C TRP A 139 -15.66 0.87 -10.58
N ALA A 140 -15.28 -0.33 -10.14
CA ALA A 140 -16.23 -1.38 -9.74
C ALA A 140 -17.34 -1.69 -10.79
N GLY A 141 -17.03 -1.50 -12.09
CA GLY A 141 -18.00 -1.68 -13.18
C GLY A 141 -18.87 -0.46 -13.48
N GLU A 142 -18.79 0.59 -12.67
CA GLU A 142 -19.52 1.85 -12.88
C GLU A 142 -18.67 2.86 -13.65
N PHE A 143 -19.30 3.60 -14.56
CA PHE A 143 -18.65 4.65 -15.32
C PHE A 143 -18.35 5.86 -14.44
N ILE A 144 -17.10 6.30 -14.43
CA ILE A 144 -16.67 7.52 -13.72
C ILE A 144 -16.60 8.67 -14.73
N THR A 145 -17.30 9.76 -14.44
CA THR A 145 -17.30 10.95 -15.29
C THR A 145 -15.88 11.47 -15.48
N SER A 146 -15.51 11.80 -16.71
CA SER A 146 -14.18 12.36 -17.03
C SER A 146 -13.99 13.79 -16.51
N VAL A 147 -15.06 14.43 -16.05
CA VAL A 147 -15.09 15.80 -15.54
C VAL A 147 -15.15 15.80 -14.02
N GLY A 148 -14.24 16.56 -13.38
CA GLY A 148 -14.22 16.75 -11.93
C GLY A 148 -13.61 15.61 -11.12
N LEU A 149 -13.63 15.79 -9.81
CA LEU A 149 -13.23 14.78 -8.83
C LEU A 149 -14.31 13.67 -8.78
N PRO A 150 -13.94 12.40 -8.56
CA PRO A 150 -14.92 11.37 -8.22
C PRO A 150 -15.71 11.74 -6.96
N ASP A 151 -16.89 11.13 -6.79
CA ASP A 151 -17.63 11.21 -5.53
C ASP A 151 -16.73 10.86 -4.34
N ALA A 152 -16.93 11.52 -3.20
CA ALA A 152 -16.05 11.39 -2.04
C ALA A 152 -15.91 9.93 -1.56
N GLU A 153 -16.97 9.13 -1.63
CA GLU A 153 -16.95 7.73 -1.21
C GLU A 153 -16.20 6.87 -2.22
N ILE A 154 -16.36 7.13 -3.52
CA ILE A 154 -15.58 6.48 -4.59
C ILE A 154 -14.10 6.85 -4.48
N ALA A 155 -13.79 8.13 -4.25
CA ALA A 155 -12.43 8.61 -4.09
C ALA A 155 -11.74 7.93 -2.89
N LYS A 156 -12.42 7.85 -1.73
CA LYS A 156 -11.91 7.12 -0.56
C LYS A 156 -11.73 5.64 -0.84
N ALA A 157 -12.66 5.00 -1.56
CA ALA A 157 -12.57 3.59 -1.94
C ALA A 157 -11.33 3.31 -2.80
N ILE A 158 -11.05 4.17 -3.79
CA ILE A 158 -9.84 4.09 -4.62
C ILE A 158 -8.58 4.28 -3.79
N VAL A 159 -8.57 5.27 -2.90
CA VAL A 159 -7.41 5.54 -2.03
C VAL A 159 -7.19 4.41 -1.03
N TRP A 160 -8.26 3.81 -0.51
CA TRP A 160 -8.22 2.65 0.36
C TRP A 160 -7.62 1.44 -0.33
N GLU A 161 -8.01 1.14 -1.58
CA GLU A 161 -7.38 0.07 -2.36
C GLU A 161 -5.86 0.27 -2.48
N LEU A 162 -5.41 1.51 -2.74
CA LEU A 162 -3.99 1.83 -2.81
C LEU A 162 -3.29 1.68 -1.46
N CYS A 163 -3.93 2.05 -0.34
CA CYS A 163 -3.40 1.81 1.00
C CYS A 163 -3.22 0.31 1.25
N GLU A 164 -4.25 -0.48 0.95
CA GLU A 164 -4.29 -1.92 1.20
C GLU A 164 -3.26 -2.67 0.34
N LEU A 165 -3.20 -2.39 -0.96
CA LEU A 165 -2.23 -3.00 -1.87
C LEU A 165 -0.78 -2.65 -1.48
N ASN A 166 -0.50 -1.38 -1.14
CA ASN A 166 0.83 -1.01 -0.67
C ASN A 166 1.18 -1.74 0.63
N PHE A 167 0.25 -1.81 1.59
CA PHE A 167 0.48 -2.51 2.86
C PHE A 167 0.78 -4.01 2.65
N ARG A 168 -0.06 -4.73 1.89
CA ARG A 168 0.13 -6.17 1.62
C ARG A 168 1.48 -6.44 0.98
N HIS A 169 1.82 -5.72 -0.08
CA HIS A 169 3.09 -5.93 -0.78
C HIS A 169 4.32 -5.49 0.02
N GLU A 170 4.21 -4.45 0.86
CA GLU A 170 5.29 -4.06 1.76
C GLU A 170 5.51 -5.08 2.87
N LEU A 171 4.43 -5.67 3.40
CA LEU A 171 4.51 -6.76 4.37
C LEU A 171 5.12 -8.03 3.74
N GLU A 172 4.69 -8.43 2.55
CA GLU A 172 5.28 -9.56 1.81
C GLU A 172 6.78 -9.34 1.51
N ALA A 173 7.15 -8.13 1.06
CA ALA A 173 8.53 -7.80 0.74
C ALA A 173 9.43 -7.79 1.99
N LEU A 174 8.93 -7.25 3.11
CA LEU A 174 9.64 -7.28 4.38
C LEU A 174 9.78 -8.70 4.92
N ASP A 175 8.70 -9.49 4.82
CA ASP A 175 8.68 -10.89 5.24
C ASP A 175 9.73 -11.73 4.50
N GLY A 176 9.82 -11.56 3.18
CA GLY A 176 10.81 -12.28 2.38
C GLY A 176 12.27 -11.96 2.72
N ILE A 177 12.54 -10.85 3.42
CA ILE A 177 13.88 -10.49 3.91
C ILE A 177 14.10 -11.03 5.32
N LEU A 178 13.10 -10.90 6.18
CA LEU A 178 13.25 -11.18 7.61
C LEU A 178 12.90 -12.61 7.99
N ASP A 179 12.22 -13.38 7.14
CA ASP A 179 11.79 -14.72 7.51
C ASP A 179 12.95 -15.65 7.89
N GLY A 180 12.86 -16.24 9.07
CA GLY A 180 13.76 -17.27 9.59
C GLY A 180 13.03 -18.59 9.89
N SER A 181 11.84 -18.80 9.33
CA SER A 181 10.99 -19.96 9.64
C SER A 181 11.53 -21.29 9.10
N GLY A 182 12.32 -21.26 8.03
CA GLY A 182 12.73 -22.45 7.28
C GLY A 182 11.61 -23.09 6.45
N MET A 183 10.44 -22.45 6.35
CA MET A 183 9.33 -22.90 5.49
C MET A 183 9.69 -22.80 4.01
N THR A 184 9.02 -23.58 3.17
CA THR A 184 9.10 -23.38 1.72
C THR A 184 8.45 -22.05 1.35
N TRP A 185 8.84 -21.47 0.21
CA TRP A 185 8.22 -20.23 -0.29
C TRP A 185 6.70 -20.38 -0.43
N THR A 186 6.22 -21.53 -0.90
CA THR A 186 4.79 -21.81 -1.08
C THR A 186 4.06 -21.82 0.26
N ASP A 187 4.58 -22.52 1.26
CA ASP A 187 3.96 -22.60 2.60
C ASP A 187 3.98 -21.23 3.28
N ARG A 188 5.08 -20.49 3.13
CA ARG A 188 5.21 -19.14 3.69
C ARG A 188 4.23 -18.17 3.05
N HIS A 189 4.09 -18.22 1.73
CA HIS A 189 3.13 -17.40 1.01
C HIS A 189 1.68 -17.78 1.34
N ALA A 190 1.38 -19.06 1.55
CA ALA A 190 0.06 -19.51 2.00
C ALA A 190 -0.28 -19.05 3.43
N LEU A 191 0.71 -18.98 4.32
CA LEU A 191 0.53 -18.40 5.65
C LEU A 191 0.28 -16.88 5.58
N LEU A 192 1.09 -16.15 4.80
CA LEU A 192 0.94 -14.70 4.61
C LEU A 192 -0.44 -14.32 4.04
N ASN A 193 -0.95 -15.09 3.08
CA ASN A 193 -2.28 -14.84 2.50
C ASN A 193 -3.43 -14.95 3.50
N GLN A 194 -3.20 -15.48 4.72
CA GLN A 194 -4.20 -15.50 5.78
C GLN A 194 -4.20 -14.22 6.63
N CYS A 195 -3.27 -13.28 6.41
CA CYS A 195 -3.23 -11.98 7.10
C CYS A 195 -4.30 -10.98 6.59
N TRP A 196 -5.01 -11.31 5.50
CA TRP A 196 -6.02 -10.46 4.89
C TRP A 196 -7.16 -11.31 4.31
N VAL A 197 -8.23 -10.64 3.90
CA VAL A 197 -9.32 -11.26 3.15
C VAL A 197 -8.93 -11.30 1.67
N GLY A 198 -9.27 -12.37 0.97
CA GLY A 198 -8.99 -12.50 -0.47
C GLY A 198 -7.56 -12.92 -0.77
N LEU A 199 -7.03 -12.46 -1.91
CA LEU A 199 -5.67 -12.81 -2.38
C LEU A 199 -4.71 -11.63 -2.17
N GLY A 200 -3.43 -11.87 -1.91
CA GLY A 200 -2.46 -10.80 -1.66
C GLY A 200 -2.32 -9.78 -2.79
N ASN A 201 -2.47 -10.21 -4.04
CA ASN A 201 -2.31 -9.42 -5.26
C ASN A 201 -3.64 -8.90 -5.86
N LYS A 202 -4.76 -9.09 -5.16
CA LYS A 202 -6.08 -8.62 -5.59
C LYS A 202 -6.88 -8.17 -4.37
N VAL A 203 -7.27 -6.91 -4.41
CA VAL A 203 -8.21 -6.32 -3.45
C VAL A 203 -9.53 -6.08 -4.17
N ASP A 204 -10.62 -6.51 -3.55
CA ASP A 204 -11.98 -6.13 -3.92
C ASP A 204 -12.59 -5.25 -2.83
N VAL A 205 -12.71 -3.95 -3.10
CA VAL A 205 -13.22 -2.98 -2.13
C VAL A 205 -14.62 -3.35 -1.62
N VAL A 206 -15.49 -3.90 -2.47
CA VAL A 206 -16.88 -4.21 -2.09
C VAL A 206 -16.92 -5.33 -1.05
N THR A 207 -16.04 -6.32 -1.20
CA THR A 207 -16.06 -7.51 -0.36
C THR A 207 -15.03 -7.48 0.77
N GLU A 208 -13.99 -6.64 0.70
CA GLU A 208 -12.87 -6.64 1.63
C GLU A 208 -12.75 -5.38 2.48
N ALA A 209 -13.40 -4.27 2.09
CA ALA A 209 -13.37 -3.05 2.90
C ALA A 209 -13.90 -3.29 4.31
N ASN A 210 -13.25 -2.69 5.30
CA ASN A 210 -13.56 -2.85 6.73
C ASN A 210 -13.55 -4.32 7.21
N LYS A 211 -12.76 -5.18 6.56
CA LYS A 211 -12.44 -6.54 7.03
C LYS A 211 -10.93 -6.71 7.20
N GLY A 212 -10.48 -7.89 7.60
CA GLY A 212 -9.06 -8.16 7.76
C GLY A 212 -8.45 -7.31 8.87
N LEU A 213 -7.22 -6.86 8.66
CA LEU A 213 -6.55 -5.89 9.53
C LEU A 213 -7.13 -4.48 9.44
N GLY A 214 -7.96 -4.19 8.43
CA GLY A 214 -8.69 -2.92 8.28
C GLY A 214 -10.05 -2.89 8.97
N ALA A 215 -10.49 -3.96 9.64
CA ALA A 215 -11.80 -4.01 10.27
C ALA A 215 -11.95 -2.98 11.39
N THR A 216 -13.16 -2.43 11.58
CA THR A 216 -13.41 -1.36 12.57
C THR A 216 -13.20 -1.83 14.00
N PHE A 217 -13.71 -3.02 14.34
CA PHE A 217 -13.61 -3.58 15.69
C PHE A 217 -12.40 -4.50 15.81
N VAL A 218 -11.69 -4.41 16.93
CA VAL A 218 -10.47 -5.20 17.17
C VAL A 218 -10.74 -6.71 17.16
N MET A 219 -11.93 -7.13 17.58
CA MET A 219 -12.31 -8.53 17.58
C MET A 219 -12.47 -9.09 16.17
N ASP A 220 -12.90 -8.27 15.21
CA ASP A 220 -12.98 -8.69 13.80
C ASP A 220 -11.59 -8.79 13.15
N ARG A 221 -10.60 -8.05 13.70
CA ARG A 221 -9.20 -8.14 13.30
C ARG A 221 -8.47 -9.34 13.91
N LEU A 222 -9.01 -9.93 14.98
CA LEU A 222 -8.34 -10.94 15.80
C LEU A 222 -7.77 -12.11 14.99
N PRO A 223 -8.53 -12.77 14.08
CA PRO A 223 -7.99 -13.91 13.34
C PRO A 223 -6.76 -13.53 12.51
N PHE A 224 -6.81 -12.35 11.88
CA PHE A 224 -5.73 -11.82 11.05
C PHE A 224 -4.52 -11.39 11.89
N LEU A 225 -4.75 -10.83 13.09
CA LEU A 225 -3.69 -10.47 14.03
C LEU A 225 -2.96 -11.72 14.56
N GLN A 226 -3.66 -12.83 14.79
CA GLN A 226 -3.04 -14.11 15.17
C GLN A 226 -2.13 -14.66 14.07
N ILE A 227 -2.56 -14.57 12.80
CA ILE A 227 -1.70 -14.95 11.67
C ILE A 227 -0.49 -14.03 11.58
N LEU A 228 -0.71 -12.71 11.63
CA LEU A 228 0.37 -11.72 11.57
C LEU A 228 1.40 -11.93 12.68
N HIS A 229 0.95 -12.29 13.88
CA HIS A 229 1.82 -12.65 15.00
C HIS A 229 2.65 -13.90 14.73
N LYS A 230 2.04 -14.96 14.17
CA LYS A 230 2.78 -16.17 13.76
C LYS A 230 3.85 -15.85 12.72
N VAL A 231 3.52 -15.01 11.73
CA VAL A 231 4.44 -14.54 10.68
C VAL A 231 5.62 -13.78 11.31
N MET A 232 5.35 -12.74 12.09
CA MET A 232 6.39 -11.87 12.66
C MET A 232 7.23 -12.55 13.73
N ARG A 233 6.71 -13.60 14.39
CA ARG A 233 7.47 -14.39 15.36
C ARG A 233 8.62 -15.16 14.72
N THR A 234 8.56 -15.48 13.42
CA THR A 234 9.67 -16.15 12.74
C THR A 234 10.68 -15.17 12.16
N TRP A 235 10.43 -13.86 12.23
CA TRP A 235 11.36 -12.86 11.73
C TRP A 235 12.68 -12.88 12.50
N GLN A 236 13.78 -12.69 11.79
CA GLN A 236 15.10 -12.57 12.37
C GLN A 236 15.26 -11.22 13.10
N GLY A 237 16.19 -11.18 14.06
CA GLY A 237 16.45 -9.99 14.88
C GLY A 237 15.79 -10.03 16.27
N VAL A 238 16.01 -8.95 17.03
CA VAL A 238 15.53 -8.79 18.41
C VAL A 238 14.02 -8.54 18.40
N LYS A 239 13.28 -9.37 19.13
CA LYS A 239 11.81 -9.28 19.21
C LYS A 239 11.42 -8.57 20.51
N PRO A 240 10.39 -7.70 20.48
CA PRO A 240 9.72 -7.24 21.68
C PRO A 240 9.23 -8.44 22.50
N VAL A 241 9.34 -8.36 23.83
CA VAL A 241 8.92 -9.44 24.74
C VAL A 241 7.45 -9.80 24.51
N GLU A 242 6.63 -8.82 24.15
CA GLU A 242 5.21 -8.96 23.90
C GLU A 242 4.88 -9.79 22.65
N LEU A 243 5.85 -10.01 21.74
CA LEU A 243 5.69 -10.96 20.63
C LEU A 243 6.07 -12.40 21.01
N LEU A 244 6.76 -12.58 22.14
CA LEU A 244 7.08 -13.89 22.68
C LEU A 244 5.90 -14.48 23.45
N ASP A 245 5.01 -13.65 23.97
CA ASP A 245 3.78 -14.07 24.66
C ASP A 245 2.83 -14.84 23.73
N GLN A 246 2.09 -15.80 24.28
CA GLN A 246 1.04 -16.50 23.52
C GLN A 246 -0.09 -15.54 23.15
N PHE A 247 -0.53 -15.59 21.89
CA PHE A 247 -1.69 -14.83 21.46
C PHE A 247 -2.95 -15.48 22.04
N PRO A 248 -3.89 -14.72 22.66
CA PRO A 248 -5.13 -15.30 23.19
C PRO A 248 -5.95 -16.03 22.12
N GLU A 249 -6.51 -17.17 22.51
CA GLU A 249 -7.43 -17.95 21.67
C GLU A 249 -8.77 -17.21 21.48
N GLU A 250 -9.40 -17.38 20.33
CA GLU A 250 -10.66 -16.71 19.96
C GLU A 250 -11.79 -16.94 20.98
N SER A 251 -11.87 -18.16 21.52
CA SER A 251 -12.84 -18.60 22.53
C SER A 251 -12.77 -17.78 23.83
N SER A 252 -11.60 -17.20 24.15
CA SER A 252 -11.34 -16.45 25.38
C SER A 252 -11.08 -14.96 25.16
N ALA A 253 -10.91 -14.53 23.91
CA ALA A 253 -10.43 -13.20 23.57
C ALA A 253 -11.44 -12.07 23.88
N HIS A 254 -12.74 -12.36 23.86
CA HIS A 254 -13.79 -11.38 24.21
C HIS A 254 -13.65 -10.87 25.66
N ASN A 255 -13.21 -11.73 26.58
CA ASN A 255 -12.94 -11.37 27.97
C ASN A 255 -11.63 -10.60 28.14
N HIS A 256 -10.82 -10.53 27.09
CA HIS A 256 -9.45 -9.98 27.09
C HIS A 256 -9.26 -8.91 26.00
N ARG A 257 -10.30 -8.16 25.63
CA ARG A 257 -10.24 -7.13 24.57
C ARG A 257 -9.03 -6.19 24.72
N GLY A 258 -8.80 -5.67 25.94
CA GLY A 258 -7.66 -4.77 26.19
C GLY A 258 -6.30 -5.44 25.99
N HIS A 259 -6.21 -6.76 26.18
CA HIS A 259 -5.01 -7.53 25.86
C HIS A 259 -4.79 -7.63 24.35
N VAL A 260 -5.84 -7.87 23.56
CA VAL A 260 -5.77 -7.91 22.09
C VAL A 260 -5.35 -6.55 21.54
N GLU A 261 -5.92 -5.46 22.03
CA GLU A 261 -5.55 -4.08 21.62
C GLU A 261 -4.07 -3.78 21.94
N ARG A 262 -3.56 -4.27 23.07
CA ARG A 262 -2.13 -4.14 23.41
C ARG A 262 -1.23 -4.94 22.47
N ILE A 263 -1.60 -6.19 22.14
CA ILE A 263 -0.81 -7.00 21.21
C ILE A 263 -0.84 -6.38 19.81
N GLU A 264 -1.99 -5.90 19.34
CA GLU A 264 -2.10 -5.22 18.04
C GLU A 264 -1.15 -4.03 17.96
N PHE A 265 -1.10 -3.19 19.00
CA PHE A 265 -0.16 -2.07 19.04
C PHE A 265 1.30 -2.54 18.96
N ASN A 266 1.66 -3.61 19.67
CA ASN A 266 3.03 -4.14 19.66
C ASN A 266 3.41 -4.78 18.32
N LEU A 267 2.47 -5.47 17.67
CA LEU A 267 2.65 -5.97 16.30
C LEU A 267 2.88 -4.82 15.32
N ALA A 268 2.03 -3.78 15.39
CA ALA A 268 2.16 -2.61 14.54
C ALA A 268 3.48 -1.87 14.77
N MET A 269 3.90 -1.69 16.03
CA MET A 269 5.20 -1.12 16.38
C MET A 269 6.35 -1.93 15.78
N PHE A 270 6.35 -3.25 15.99
CA PHE A 270 7.41 -4.12 15.49
C PHE A 270 7.47 -4.14 13.96
N TYR A 271 6.32 -4.17 13.28
CA TYR A 271 6.24 -4.05 11.83
C TYR A 271 6.84 -2.75 11.34
N CYS A 272 6.35 -1.61 11.85
CA CYS A 272 6.76 -0.30 11.36
C CYS A 272 8.24 -0.03 11.65
N GLU A 273 8.76 -0.48 12.80
CA GLU A 273 10.16 -0.34 13.16
C GLU A 273 11.05 -1.24 12.28
N SER A 274 10.68 -2.51 12.09
CA SER A 274 11.39 -3.42 11.19
C SER A 274 11.42 -2.88 9.76
N PHE A 275 10.29 -2.38 9.27
CA PHE A 275 10.19 -1.78 7.93
C PHE A 275 11.07 -0.53 7.81
N LEU A 276 11.05 0.35 8.81
CA LEU A 276 11.89 1.55 8.82
C LEU A 276 13.37 1.18 8.80
N ASN A 277 13.78 0.16 9.56
CA ASN A 277 15.16 -0.31 9.62
C ASN A 277 15.64 -0.91 8.28
N VAL A 278 14.76 -1.64 7.57
CA VAL A 278 15.11 -2.28 6.29
C VAL A 278 15.04 -1.31 5.11
N TYR A 279 14.00 -0.48 5.04
CA TYR A 279 13.69 0.36 3.87
C TYR A 279 13.88 1.86 4.09
N GLY A 280 14.27 2.29 5.30
CA GLY A 280 14.62 3.69 5.61
C GLY A 280 13.48 4.70 5.42
N ARG A 281 12.24 4.22 5.36
CA ARG A 281 11.02 5.04 5.21
C ARG A 281 9.88 4.50 6.05
N ALA A 282 8.88 5.34 6.29
CA ALA A 282 7.65 4.89 6.93
C ALA A 282 6.94 3.80 6.10
N ALA A 283 6.44 2.79 6.81
CA ALA A 283 5.62 1.74 6.23
C ALA A 283 4.21 2.25 5.88
N SER A 284 3.59 1.60 4.92
CA SER A 284 2.15 1.64 4.68
C SER A 284 1.46 0.86 5.80
N ILE A 285 0.24 1.25 6.16
CA ILE A 285 -0.49 0.65 7.28
C ILE A 285 -1.95 0.38 6.89
N PRO A 286 -2.66 -0.51 7.61
CA PRO A 286 -4.09 -0.76 7.38
C PRO A 286 -4.95 0.48 7.62
N HIS A 287 -6.03 0.59 6.85
CA HIS A 287 -7.03 1.67 6.94
C HIS A 287 -8.45 1.12 6.95
N HIS A 288 -9.36 1.86 7.57
CA HIS A 288 -10.81 1.70 7.47
C HIS A 288 -11.32 2.49 6.27
N LEU A 289 -12.33 1.96 5.58
CA LEU A 289 -13.08 2.70 4.56
C LEU A 289 -14.30 3.37 5.17
#